data_AF-W0BEL7-F1
#
_entry.id   AF-W0BEL7-F1
#
_cell.length_a   1.000
_cell.length_b   1.000
_cell.length_c   1.000
_cell.angle_alpha   90.00
_cell.angle_beta   90.00
_cell.angle_gamma   90.00
#
_symmetry.space_group_name_H-M   'P 1'
#
loop_
_entity.id
_entity.type
_entity.pdbx_description
1 polymer ?
#
loop_
_entity_poly.entity_id
_entity_poly.type
_entity_poly.pdbx_seq_one_letter_code
_entity_poly.pdbx_strand_id
1 'polypeptide(L)'
;MSKVHWIAGLIGGVLWGSQWVAEAAPAVEQIQVPHCLASELSPGYAVLAEDRAFKILEVPANEVDKVSRLAHQVHCGRFMNISHRFHELSFEGRQQMASGLLQKPAVATLASPTAKKYSIGHRKIVRQALKTIQADNLWDTLTQMTTFTNRSATQKSGVQTAHWLKEQFERLAVTYGREDTQTFL
;
A
#
# COMPACT_ATOMS: atom_id res chain seq x y z
N MET A 1 53.42 44.16 55.12
CA MET A 1 52.10 43.48 55.23
C MET A 1 51.43 43.56 53.87
N SER A 2 51.62 42.54 53.01
CA SER A 2 50.99 42.45 51.68
C SER A 2 50.03 41.27 51.66
N LYS A 3 48.76 41.53 51.35
CA LYS A 3 47.69 40.53 51.27
C LYS A 3 47.69 39.90 49.87
N VAL A 4 47.81 38.58 49.83
CA VAL A 4 47.66 37.75 48.62
C VAL A 4 46.16 37.50 48.39
N HIS A 5 45.67 37.82 47.19
CA HIS A 5 44.32 37.52 46.73
C HIS A 5 44.35 36.22 45.90
N TRP A 6 43.51 35.25 46.24
CA TRP A 6 43.29 34.03 45.46
C TRP A 6 42.04 34.22 44.59
N ILE A 7 42.18 34.03 43.27
CA ILE A 7 41.04 33.95 42.33
C ILE A 7 40.75 32.47 42.11
N ALA A 8 39.61 32.00 42.62
CA ALA A 8 39.09 30.66 42.35
C ALA A 8 38.35 30.67 40.99
N GLY A 9 38.93 30.01 39.99
CA GLY A 9 38.26 29.76 38.71
C GLY A 9 37.37 28.53 38.79
N LEU A 10 36.06 28.72 38.68
CA LEU A 10 35.08 27.65 38.48
C LEU A 10 34.96 27.37 36.97
N ILE A 11 35.59 26.31 36.49
CA ILE A 11 35.36 25.78 35.15
C ILE A 11 34.15 24.85 35.22
N GLY A 12 32.97 25.38 34.93
CA GLY A 12 31.75 24.59 34.74
C GLY A 12 31.78 23.91 33.37
N GLY A 13 32.25 22.66 33.32
CA GLY A 13 32.15 21.82 32.13
C GLY A 13 30.72 21.32 31.94
N VAL A 14 30.02 21.82 30.93
CA VAL A 14 28.74 21.26 30.48
C VAL A 14 29.04 20.00 29.68
N LEU A 15 28.75 18.83 30.25
CA LEU A 15 28.80 17.56 29.52
C LEU A 15 27.62 17.51 28.54
N TRP A 16 27.91 17.67 27.25
CA TRP A 16 26.96 17.41 26.17
C TRP A 16 26.85 15.90 26.01
N GLY A 17 25.89 15.29 26.74
CA GLY A 17 25.49 13.92 26.50
C GLY A 17 24.79 13.83 25.15
N SER A 18 25.41 13.20 24.17
CA SER A 18 24.76 12.79 22.94
C SER A 18 23.68 11.76 23.29
N GLN A 19 22.42 12.19 23.27
CA GLN A 19 21.30 11.26 23.31
C GLN A 19 21.26 10.55 21.96
N TRP A 20 21.73 9.30 21.95
CA TRP A 20 21.49 8.39 20.85
C TRP A 20 19.98 8.13 20.82
N VAL A 21 19.27 8.84 19.96
CA VAL A 21 17.86 8.53 19.67
C VAL A 21 17.89 7.22 18.88
N ALA A 22 17.48 6.12 19.53
CA ALA A 22 17.27 4.86 18.84
C ALA A 22 16.12 5.07 17.84
N GLU A 23 16.45 5.16 16.56
CA GLU A 23 15.46 5.22 15.50
C GLU A 23 14.70 3.88 15.47
N ALA A 24 13.36 3.96 15.50
CA ALA A 24 12.54 2.77 15.43
C ALA A 24 12.87 1.99 14.15
N ALA A 25 13.03 0.67 14.27
CA ALA A 25 13.26 -0.17 13.11
C ALA A 25 12.14 0.07 12.07
N PRO A 26 12.48 0.16 10.77
CA PRO A 26 11.48 0.40 9.74
C PRO A 26 10.44 -0.70 9.77
N ALA A 27 9.17 -0.33 9.58
CA ALA A 27 8.09 -1.30 9.41
C ALA A 27 8.43 -2.26 8.25
N VAL A 28 8.07 -3.52 8.39
CA VAL A 28 8.33 -4.57 7.39
C VAL A 28 7.00 -5.05 6.82
N GLU A 29 6.94 -5.19 5.50
CA GLU A 29 5.80 -5.75 4.78
C GLU A 29 6.12 -7.14 4.22
N GLN A 30 5.13 -8.02 4.21
CA GLN A 30 5.21 -9.32 3.57
C GLN A 30 4.57 -9.23 2.18
N ILE A 31 5.35 -9.48 1.14
CA ILE A 31 4.87 -9.44 -0.25
C ILE A 31 5.03 -10.79 -0.93
N GLN A 32 4.02 -11.23 -1.68
CA GLN A 32 4.10 -12.35 -2.60
C GLN A 32 4.49 -11.84 -3.98
N VAL A 33 5.60 -12.35 -4.51
CA VAL A 33 6.19 -11.95 -5.79
C VAL A 33 6.26 -13.17 -6.73
N PRO A 34 6.02 -13.00 -8.05
CA PRO A 34 6.35 -14.01 -9.04
C PRO A 34 7.86 -14.29 -9.05
N HIS A 35 8.24 -15.54 -9.35
CA HIS A 35 9.63 -15.96 -9.37
C HIS A 35 10.52 -15.13 -10.30
N CYS A 36 10.00 -14.75 -11.46
CA CYS A 36 10.68 -13.91 -12.44
C CYS A 36 10.98 -12.49 -11.92
N LEU A 37 10.17 -11.97 -10.98
CA LEU A 37 10.40 -10.66 -10.37
C LEU A 37 11.38 -10.83 -9.22
N ALA A 38 11.24 -11.91 -8.46
CA ALA A 38 12.13 -12.25 -7.37
C ALA A 38 13.59 -12.43 -7.82
N SER A 39 13.83 -12.95 -9.04
CA SER A 39 15.18 -13.13 -9.59
C SER A 39 15.89 -11.82 -9.93
N GLU A 40 15.13 -10.75 -10.18
CA GLU A 40 15.69 -9.42 -10.52
C GLU A 40 15.91 -8.53 -9.28
N LEU A 41 15.39 -8.92 -8.12
CA LEU A 41 15.56 -8.17 -6.88
C LEU A 41 16.97 -8.35 -6.32
N SER A 42 17.73 -7.26 -6.18
CA SER A 42 19.03 -7.19 -5.50
C SER A 42 19.00 -6.12 -4.37
N PRO A 43 19.37 -6.39 -3.09
CA PRO A 43 19.69 -7.65 -2.40
C PRO A 43 18.65 -8.06 -1.29
N GLY A 44 18.73 -9.32 -0.84
CA GLY A 44 18.69 -9.69 0.58
C GLY A 44 17.37 -9.76 1.36
N TYR A 45 16.20 -9.58 0.72
CA TYR A 45 14.93 -9.72 1.45
C TYR A 45 14.78 -11.13 2.03
N ALA A 46 14.36 -11.21 3.30
CA ALA A 46 14.19 -12.49 3.96
C ALA A 46 13.06 -13.27 3.28
N VAL A 47 13.37 -14.50 2.88
CA VAL A 47 12.40 -15.39 2.23
C VAL A 47 11.64 -16.14 3.33
N LEU A 48 10.33 -15.92 3.41
CA LEU A 48 9.47 -16.65 4.36
C LEU A 48 9.05 -18.01 3.79
N ALA A 49 8.79 -18.08 2.48
CA ALA A 49 8.47 -19.31 1.77
C ALA A 49 8.66 -19.13 0.25
N GLU A 50 8.80 -20.25 -0.45
CA GLU A 50 8.99 -20.31 -1.91
C GLU A 50 8.35 -21.58 -2.46
N ASP A 51 7.72 -21.47 -3.63
CA ASP A 51 7.28 -22.59 -4.47
C ASP A 51 7.82 -22.43 -5.90
N ARG A 52 7.30 -23.16 -6.89
CA ARG A 52 7.79 -23.07 -8.28
C ARG A 52 7.44 -21.76 -9.00
N ALA A 53 6.44 -21.04 -8.54
CA ALA A 53 5.86 -19.88 -9.21
C ALA A 53 6.06 -18.58 -8.44
N PHE A 54 6.12 -18.62 -7.10
CA PHE A 54 6.12 -17.47 -6.23
C PHE A 54 7.11 -17.58 -5.06
N LYS A 55 7.58 -16.41 -4.59
CA LYS A 55 8.23 -16.26 -3.29
C LYS A 55 7.41 -15.33 -2.40
N ILE A 56 7.46 -15.54 -1.09
CA ILE A 56 6.98 -14.59 -0.09
C ILE A 56 8.18 -13.99 0.62
N LEU A 57 8.32 -12.67 0.54
CA LEU A 57 9.48 -11.90 1.02
C LEU A 57 9.07 -10.93 2.13
N GLU A 58 9.96 -10.70 3.09
CA GLU A 58 9.92 -9.56 4.02
C GLU A 58 10.70 -8.38 3.45
N VAL A 59 10.00 -7.29 3.18
CA VAL A 59 10.53 -6.08 2.54
C VAL A 59 10.30 -4.88 3.46
N PRO A 60 11.31 -4.05 3.76
CA PRO A 60 11.08 -2.81 4.50
C PRO A 60 10.05 -1.94 3.78
N ALA A 61 9.09 -1.36 4.51
CA ALA A 61 7.95 -0.62 3.94
C ALA A 61 8.40 0.56 3.05
N ASN A 62 9.54 1.20 3.38
CA ASN A 62 10.13 2.27 2.59
C ASN A 62 10.81 1.79 1.29
N GLU A 63 10.93 0.48 1.06
CA GLU A 63 11.49 -0.11 -0.15
C GLU A 63 10.45 -0.73 -1.10
N VAL A 64 9.20 -0.88 -0.66
CA VAL A 64 8.11 -1.45 -1.47
C VAL A 64 7.92 -0.69 -2.79
N ASP A 65 8.09 0.64 -2.78
CA ASP A 65 8.06 1.46 -3.99
C ASP A 65 9.20 1.14 -4.96
N LYS A 66 10.38 0.73 -4.47
CA LYS A 66 11.48 0.27 -5.33
C LYS A 66 11.10 -1.04 -6.03
N VAL A 67 10.49 -1.98 -5.30
CA VAL A 67 9.97 -3.23 -5.87
C VAL A 67 8.92 -2.94 -6.94
N SER A 68 8.03 -1.97 -6.71
CA SER A 68 6.99 -1.58 -7.67
C SER A 68 7.57 -1.02 -8.97
N ARG A 69 8.61 -0.18 -8.88
CA ARG A 69 9.33 0.35 -10.04
C ARG A 69 10.06 -0.75 -10.82
N LEU A 70 10.73 -1.68 -10.12
CA LEU A 70 11.39 -2.80 -10.78
C LEU A 70 10.38 -3.71 -11.50
N ALA A 71 9.26 -4.02 -10.84
CA ALA A 71 8.17 -4.82 -11.44
C ALA A 71 7.64 -4.20 -12.74
N HIS A 72 7.61 -2.86 -12.82
CA HIS A 72 7.26 -2.17 -14.04
C HIS A 72 8.30 -2.32 -15.16
N GLN A 73 9.60 -2.32 -14.82
CA GLN A 73 10.70 -2.46 -15.79
C GLN A 73 10.84 -3.89 -16.33
N VAL A 74 10.65 -4.89 -15.48
CA VAL A 74 10.88 -6.31 -15.82
C VAL A 74 9.69 -6.92 -16.58
N HIS A 75 8.51 -6.32 -16.53
CA HIS A 75 7.30 -6.75 -17.27
C HIS A 75 6.86 -8.20 -17.02
N CYS A 76 7.24 -8.81 -15.89
CA CYS A 76 6.93 -10.21 -15.62
C CYS A 76 5.85 -10.41 -14.54
N GLY A 77 5.17 -9.34 -14.16
CA GLY A 77 4.13 -9.32 -13.13
C GLY A 77 4.45 -8.35 -12.00
N ARG A 78 3.45 -8.08 -11.15
CA ARG A 78 3.59 -7.27 -9.94
C ARG A 78 3.62 -8.18 -8.70
N PHE A 79 3.58 -7.58 -7.52
CA PHE A 79 3.47 -8.29 -6.25
C PHE A 79 2.13 -8.02 -5.57
N MET A 80 1.80 -8.86 -4.60
CA MET A 80 0.65 -8.67 -3.71
C MET A 80 1.16 -8.48 -2.28
N ASN A 81 0.75 -7.39 -1.62
CA ASN A 81 0.98 -7.24 -0.17
C ASN A 81 0.03 -8.18 0.58
N ILE A 82 0.62 -9.04 1.39
CA ILE A 82 -0.07 -10.04 2.21
C ILE A 82 0.21 -9.84 3.70
N SER A 83 0.75 -8.69 4.11
CA SER A 83 1.11 -8.37 5.51
C SER A 83 -0.06 -8.55 6.48
N HIS A 84 -1.29 -8.23 6.04
CA HIS A 84 -2.51 -8.42 6.83
C HIS A 84 -2.77 -9.88 7.27
N ARG A 85 -2.13 -10.86 6.62
CA ARG A 85 -2.22 -12.29 6.98
C ARG A 85 -1.26 -12.70 8.10
N PHE A 86 -0.33 -11.82 8.48
CA PHE A 86 0.78 -12.13 9.39
C PHE A 86 0.77 -11.32 10.69
N HIS A 87 -0.34 -10.63 10.98
CA HIS A 87 -0.49 -9.79 12.18
C HIS A 87 -0.14 -10.58 13.45
N GLU A 88 0.73 -10.01 14.30
CA GLU A 88 1.13 -10.56 15.61
C GLU A 88 1.79 -11.96 15.59
N LEU A 89 2.25 -12.46 14.44
CA LEU A 89 2.96 -13.75 14.37
C LEU A 89 4.46 -13.61 14.66
N SER A 90 5.04 -14.60 15.34
CA SER A 90 6.50 -14.77 15.43
C SER A 90 7.10 -15.03 14.05
N PHE A 91 8.42 -14.93 13.90
CA PHE A 91 9.08 -15.22 12.64
C PHE A 91 8.80 -16.65 12.15
N GLU A 92 8.89 -17.66 13.04
CA GLU A 92 8.55 -19.05 12.67
C GLU A 92 7.09 -19.19 12.27
N GLY A 93 6.17 -18.52 13.00
CA GLY A 93 4.75 -18.49 12.66
C GLY A 93 4.50 -17.88 11.28
N ARG A 94 5.24 -16.84 10.90
CA ARG A 94 5.17 -16.25 9.56
C ARG A 94 5.69 -17.19 8.48
N GLN A 95 6.80 -17.91 8.71
CA GLN A 95 7.30 -18.92 7.76
C GLN A 95 6.30 -20.06 7.55
N GLN A 96 5.69 -20.56 8.63
CA GLN A 96 4.68 -21.60 8.55
C GLN A 96 3.44 -21.13 7.78
N MET A 97 2.95 -19.91 8.07
CA MET A 97 1.82 -19.35 7.35
C MET A 97 2.13 -19.11 5.87
N ALA A 98 3.30 -18.57 5.56
CA ALA A 98 3.74 -18.32 4.19
C ALA A 98 3.81 -19.62 3.37
N SER A 99 4.36 -20.69 3.95
CA SER A 99 4.40 -22.01 3.33
C SER A 99 2.99 -22.55 3.05
N GLY A 100 2.07 -22.40 4.01
CA GLY A 100 0.68 -22.81 3.85
C GLY A 100 -0.09 -21.98 2.81
N LEU A 101 0.27 -20.71 2.59
CA LEU A 101 -0.30 -19.88 1.53
C LEU A 101 0.11 -20.35 0.13
N LEU A 102 1.38 -20.73 -0.06
CA LEU A 102 1.90 -21.21 -1.34
C LEU A 102 1.44 -22.62 -1.69
N GLN A 103 1.13 -23.46 -0.69
CA GLN A 103 0.60 -24.80 -0.91
C GLN A 103 -0.86 -24.82 -1.40
N LYS A 104 -1.59 -23.70 -1.28
CA LYS A 104 -2.97 -23.63 -1.78
C LYS A 104 -2.94 -23.69 -3.31
N PRO A 105 -3.70 -24.61 -3.94
CA PRO A 105 -3.75 -24.68 -5.38
C PRO A 105 -4.14 -23.31 -5.95
N ALA A 106 -3.32 -22.80 -6.88
CA ALA A 106 -3.39 -21.44 -7.42
C ALA A 106 -4.74 -21.11 -8.11
N VAL A 107 -5.59 -22.11 -8.32
CA VAL A 107 -6.90 -21.98 -8.94
C VAL A 107 -7.83 -22.97 -8.27
N ALA A 108 -8.83 -22.49 -7.52
CA ALA A 108 -10.04 -23.28 -7.32
C ALA A 108 -10.60 -23.53 -8.72
N THR A 109 -10.62 -24.78 -9.17
CA THR A 109 -11.00 -25.25 -10.51
C THR A 109 -12.21 -24.46 -11.04
N LEU A 110 -11.95 -23.40 -11.82
CA LEU A 110 -12.97 -22.52 -12.39
C LEU A 110 -13.57 -23.17 -13.62
N ALA A 111 -14.26 -24.28 -13.43
CA ALA A 111 -15.13 -24.85 -14.43
C ALA A 111 -16.21 -25.68 -13.73
N SER A 112 -17.08 -25.02 -12.97
CA SER A 112 -18.39 -25.62 -12.74
C SER A 112 -19.15 -25.58 -14.07
N PRO A 113 -19.69 -26.71 -14.57
CA PRO A 113 -20.57 -26.73 -15.75
C PRO A 113 -21.82 -25.84 -15.60
N THR A 114 -22.13 -25.43 -14.37
CA THR A 114 -23.21 -24.49 -14.02
C THR A 114 -22.77 -23.03 -14.00
N ALA A 115 -21.55 -22.71 -14.45
CA ALA A 115 -21.07 -21.34 -14.54
C ALA A 115 -22.09 -20.50 -15.32
N LYS A 116 -22.69 -19.53 -14.62
CA LYS A 116 -23.72 -18.64 -15.17
C LYS A 116 -23.16 -18.02 -16.45
N LYS A 117 -23.77 -18.32 -17.59
CA LYS A 117 -23.44 -17.68 -18.86
C LYS A 117 -23.94 -16.23 -18.80
N TYR A 118 -23.02 -15.27 -18.81
CA TYR A 118 -23.37 -13.85 -18.92
C TYR A 118 -23.87 -13.56 -20.33
N SER A 119 -25.11 -13.08 -20.46
CA SER A 119 -25.74 -12.76 -21.76
C SER A 119 -25.98 -11.26 -21.92
N ILE A 120 -25.90 -10.76 -23.15
CA ILE A 120 -26.25 -9.38 -23.48
C ILE A 120 -27.79 -9.27 -23.61
N GLY A 121 -28.47 -8.91 -22.51
CA GLY A 121 -29.95 -8.81 -22.45
C GLY A 121 -30.54 -7.40 -22.49
N HIS A 122 -29.81 -6.36 -22.07
CA HIS A 122 -30.41 -5.04 -21.74
C HIS A 122 -30.02 -3.90 -22.71
N ARG A 123 -29.98 -4.19 -24.03
CA ARG A 123 -29.44 -3.25 -25.04
C ARG A 123 -30.07 -1.85 -25.00
N LYS A 124 -31.39 -1.74 -24.80
CA LYS A 124 -32.11 -0.46 -24.81
C LYS A 124 -31.67 0.43 -23.64
N ILE A 125 -31.68 -0.11 -22.42
CA ILE A 125 -31.33 0.63 -21.19
C ILE A 125 -29.84 1.02 -21.23
N VAL A 126 -28.96 0.11 -21.65
CA VAL A 126 -27.53 0.40 -21.79
C VAL A 126 -27.29 1.55 -22.77
N ARG A 127 -27.91 1.54 -23.96
CA ARG A 127 -27.77 2.63 -24.94
C ARG A 127 -28.30 3.97 -24.39
N GLN A 128 -29.35 3.94 -23.59
CA GLN A 128 -29.88 5.16 -22.98
C GLN A 128 -28.90 5.71 -21.93
N ALA A 129 -28.35 4.85 -21.07
CA ALA A 129 -27.36 5.25 -20.06
C ALA A 129 -26.05 5.78 -20.69
N LEU A 130 -25.59 5.17 -21.78
CA LEU A 130 -24.39 5.66 -22.49
C LEU A 130 -24.56 7.09 -23.02
N LYS A 131 -25.78 7.49 -23.39
CA LYS A 131 -26.07 8.87 -23.84
C LYS A 131 -26.03 9.91 -22.73
N THR A 132 -26.09 9.50 -21.46
CA THR A 132 -26.05 10.44 -20.32
C THR A 132 -24.64 10.70 -19.82
N ILE A 133 -23.61 10.05 -20.40
CA ILE A 133 -22.22 10.29 -20.06
C ILE A 133 -21.83 11.68 -20.55
N GLN A 134 -21.33 12.51 -19.63
CA GLN A 134 -20.82 13.85 -19.92
C GLN A 134 -19.29 13.79 -19.82
N ALA A 135 -18.60 14.06 -20.93
CA ALA A 135 -17.14 13.97 -20.99
C ALA A 135 -16.45 15.00 -20.07
N ASP A 136 -17.06 16.18 -19.91
CA ASP A 136 -16.53 17.25 -19.06
C ASP A 136 -16.42 16.80 -17.60
N ASN A 137 -17.39 16.03 -17.09
CA ASN A 137 -17.31 15.48 -15.73
C ASN A 137 -16.09 14.57 -15.52
N LEU A 138 -15.66 13.84 -16.56
CA LEU A 138 -14.46 13.01 -16.52
C LEU A 138 -13.20 13.88 -16.49
N TRP A 139 -13.18 14.95 -17.29
CA TRP A 139 -12.07 15.88 -17.36
C TRP A 139 -11.92 16.70 -16.07
N ASP A 140 -13.02 17.17 -15.49
CA ASP A 140 -13.03 17.89 -14.22
C ASP A 140 -12.56 17.00 -13.07
N THR A 141 -13.02 15.75 -13.03
CA THR A 141 -12.56 14.75 -12.05
C THR A 141 -11.05 14.53 -12.18
N LEU A 142 -10.55 14.32 -13.41
CA LEU A 142 -9.12 14.16 -13.65
C LEU A 142 -8.34 15.40 -13.22
N THR A 143 -8.80 16.59 -13.63
CA THR A 143 -8.18 17.87 -13.28
C THR A 143 -8.03 17.98 -11.78
N GLN A 144 -9.12 17.80 -11.02
CA GLN A 144 -9.10 17.84 -9.56
C GLN A 144 -8.16 16.79 -8.95
N MET A 145 -8.22 15.53 -9.40
CA MET A 145 -7.35 14.47 -8.88
C MET A 145 -5.86 14.76 -9.13
N THR A 146 -5.53 15.45 -10.23
CA THR A 146 -4.14 15.83 -10.55
C THR A 146 -3.64 17.09 -9.84
N THR A 147 -4.49 17.83 -9.13
CA THR A 147 -4.05 18.98 -8.30
C THR A 147 -3.32 18.55 -7.02
N PHE A 148 -3.58 17.33 -6.52
CA PHE A 148 -2.87 16.80 -5.36
C PHE A 148 -1.41 16.51 -5.73
N THR A 149 -0.45 16.95 -4.91
CA THR A 149 1.00 16.70 -5.10
C THR A 149 1.31 15.23 -5.39
N ASN A 150 0.64 14.33 -4.68
CA ASN A 150 0.51 12.91 -4.99
C ASN A 150 -0.72 12.36 -4.26
N ARG A 151 -1.06 11.09 -4.47
CA ARG A 151 -2.19 10.40 -3.82
C ARG A 151 -1.71 9.15 -3.08
N SER A 152 -0.53 9.22 -2.45
CA SER A 152 0.07 8.09 -1.72
C SER A 152 -0.77 7.70 -0.51
N ALA A 153 -0.94 6.39 -0.28
CA ALA A 153 -1.67 5.85 0.86
C ALA A 153 -1.06 6.20 2.23
N THR A 154 0.21 6.59 2.26
CA THR A 154 0.94 6.95 3.49
C THR A 154 0.98 8.46 3.76
N GLN A 155 0.37 9.28 2.88
CA GLN A 155 0.45 10.74 2.97
C GLN A 155 -0.90 11.39 3.21
N LYS A 156 -0.88 12.60 3.80
CA LYS A 156 -2.08 13.41 4.03
C LYS A 156 -2.86 13.69 2.73
N SER A 157 -2.17 13.85 1.60
CA SER A 157 -2.81 14.07 0.30
C SER A 157 -3.63 12.85 -0.17
N GLY A 158 -3.20 11.63 0.16
CA GLY A 158 -4.00 10.41 -0.08
C GLY A 158 -5.27 10.39 0.76
N VAL A 159 -5.17 10.75 2.05
CA VAL A 159 -6.33 10.90 2.94
C VAL A 159 -7.31 11.93 2.39
N GLN A 160 -6.83 13.12 2.03
CA GLN A 160 -7.66 14.18 1.42
C GLN A 160 -8.33 13.72 0.12
N THR A 161 -7.62 12.94 -0.71
CA THR A 161 -8.20 12.36 -1.94
C THR A 161 -9.36 11.42 -1.61
N ALA A 162 -9.20 10.54 -0.62
CA ALA A 162 -10.24 9.60 -0.22
C ALA A 162 -11.50 10.32 0.30
N HIS A 163 -11.31 11.34 1.15
CA HIS A 163 -12.42 12.18 1.61
C HIS A 163 -13.11 12.92 0.46
N TRP A 164 -12.35 13.50 -0.47
CA TRP A 164 -12.92 14.18 -1.63
C TRP A 164 -13.77 13.25 -2.49
N LEU A 165 -13.31 12.03 -2.75
CA LEU A 165 -14.07 11.02 -3.51
C LEU A 165 -15.37 10.64 -2.81
N LYS A 166 -15.33 10.44 -1.49
CA LYS A 166 -16.53 10.18 -0.68
C LYS A 166 -17.55 11.30 -0.82
N GLU A 167 -17.11 12.55 -0.66
CA GLU A 167 -17.98 13.72 -0.79
C GLU A 167 -18.58 13.86 -2.19
N GLN A 168 -17.82 13.55 -3.25
CA GLN A 168 -18.36 13.56 -4.61
C GLN A 168 -19.47 12.52 -4.79
N PHE A 169 -19.27 11.30 -4.29
CA PHE A 169 -20.28 10.24 -4.37
C PHE A 169 -21.55 10.62 -3.59
N GLU A 170 -21.41 11.11 -2.36
CA GLU A 170 -22.55 11.50 -1.51
C GLU A 170 -23.32 12.68 -2.12
N ARG A 171 -22.61 13.64 -2.70
CA ARG A 171 -23.24 14.75 -3.43
C ARG A 171 -24.05 14.23 -4.61
N LEU A 172 -23.50 13.33 -5.43
CA LEU A 172 -24.22 12.73 -6.55
C LEU A 172 -25.46 11.97 -6.09
N ALA A 173 -25.35 11.20 -5.00
CA ALA A 173 -26.48 10.48 -4.43
C ALA A 173 -27.62 11.45 -4.04
N VAL A 174 -27.31 12.54 -3.35
CA VAL A 174 -28.29 13.58 -3.00
C VAL A 174 -28.85 14.28 -4.24
N THR A 175 -27.99 14.70 -5.17
CA THR A 175 -28.40 15.42 -6.40
C THR A 175 -29.41 14.62 -7.23
N TYR A 176 -29.27 13.30 -7.29
CA TYR A 176 -30.16 12.42 -8.05
C TYR A 176 -31.18 11.69 -7.18
N GLY A 177 -31.35 12.07 -5.91
CA GLY A 177 -32.34 11.49 -5.00
C GLY A 177 -32.17 9.98 -4.75
N ARG A 178 -30.92 9.50 -4.70
CA ARG A 178 -30.59 8.08 -4.47
C ARG A 178 -30.40 7.80 -2.98
N GLU A 179 -31.46 7.28 -2.36
CA GLU A 179 -31.49 6.90 -0.94
C GLU A 179 -30.96 5.48 -0.67
N ASP A 180 -30.71 4.71 -1.73
CA ASP A 180 -30.23 3.33 -1.67
C ASP A 180 -28.70 3.21 -1.68
N THR A 181 -28.01 4.20 -1.10
CA THR A 181 -26.55 4.29 -1.12
C THR A 181 -25.97 4.50 0.28
N GLN A 182 -24.75 4.00 0.49
CA GLN A 182 -23.99 4.17 1.73
C GLN A 182 -22.50 4.32 1.40
N THR A 183 -21.79 5.12 2.19
CA THR A 183 -20.32 5.26 2.09
C THR A 183 -19.65 5.02 3.44
N PHE A 184 -18.37 4.66 3.42
CA PHE A 184 -17.51 4.49 4.60
C PHE A 184 -16.08 4.95 4.26
N LEU A 185 -15.26 5.14 5.29
CA LEU A 185 -13.81 5.41 5.20
C LEU A 185 -13.04 4.35 5.97
#